data_AF-A0A7W3N3F0-F1
#
_entry.id   AF-A0A7W3N3F0-F1
#
_cell.length_a   1.000
_cell.length_b   1.000
_cell.length_c   1.000
_cell.angle_alpha   90.00
_cell.angle_beta   90.00
_cell.angle_gamma   90.00
#
_symmetry.space_group_name_H-M   'P 1'
#
loop_
_entity.id
_entity.type
_entity.pdbx_description
1 polymer ?
#
loop_
_entity_poly.entity_id
_entity_poly.type
_entity_poly.pdbx_seq_one_letter_code
_entity_poly.pdbx_strand_id
1 'polypeptide(L)'
;MSFGRPTATRAGNLADRRGDSSLPDAPERPARHFQVGGDERREHLEALRRVVCFETSFIARLVTWLDADSMYLRVVNADAAQLAEDIGCRAEEDGGYSFTWSWGDPIGPADDLNGAVRAIRRVLASGC
;
A
#
# COMPACT_ATOMS: atom_id res chain seq x y z
N MET A 1 -33.05 -25.36 -55.14
CA MET A 1 -32.61 -26.56 -54.41
C MET A 1 -33.00 -26.36 -52.96
N SER A 2 -34.03 -27.08 -52.52
CA SER A 2 -34.73 -26.93 -51.23
C SER A 2 -34.50 -28.16 -50.38
N PHE A 3 -34.12 -28.01 -49.11
CA PHE A 3 -34.33 -28.94 -47.97
C PHE A 3 -33.88 -28.15 -46.72
N GLY A 4 -34.51 -28.08 -45.55
CA GLY A 4 -35.68 -28.67 -44.91
C GLY A 4 -35.57 -28.30 -43.41
N ARG A 5 -36.70 -28.15 -42.72
CA ARG A 5 -36.81 -28.11 -41.24
C ARG A 5 -37.90 -29.13 -40.85
N PRO A 6 -38.12 -29.47 -39.57
CA PRO A 6 -37.22 -29.86 -38.46
C PRO A 6 -37.70 -31.20 -37.82
N THR A 7 -36.97 -31.81 -36.89
CA THR A 7 -37.58 -32.66 -35.84
C THR A 7 -36.74 -32.73 -34.57
N ALA A 8 -37.45 -32.66 -33.46
CA ALA A 8 -36.95 -32.62 -32.09
C ALA A 8 -36.70 -34.02 -31.52
N THR A 9 -35.75 -34.13 -30.57
CA THR A 9 -35.79 -35.15 -29.51
C THR A 9 -35.31 -34.52 -28.21
N ARG A 10 -36.19 -34.57 -27.22
CA ARG A 10 -35.98 -34.25 -25.81
C ARG A 10 -35.25 -35.43 -25.14
N ALA A 11 -34.16 -35.15 -24.46
CA ALA A 11 -33.66 -35.97 -23.36
C ALA A 11 -33.08 -35.00 -22.33
N GLY A 12 -33.69 -34.94 -21.16
CA GLY A 12 -33.11 -34.23 -20.03
C GLY A 12 -31.89 -34.98 -19.51
N ASN A 13 -30.95 -34.25 -18.92
CA ASN A 13 -30.30 -34.78 -17.74
C ASN A 13 -29.95 -33.67 -16.76
N LEU A 14 -30.26 -34.03 -15.53
CA LEU A 14 -30.16 -33.34 -14.26
C LEU A 14 -28.69 -33.38 -13.78
N ALA A 15 -28.32 -32.35 -13.02
CA ALA A 15 -27.12 -32.24 -12.17
C ALA A 15 -25.80 -31.83 -12.84
N ASP A 16 -25.47 -30.54 -12.73
CA ASP A 16 -24.31 -30.16 -11.91
C ASP A 16 -24.61 -28.82 -11.22
N ARG A 17 -25.16 -28.90 -10.00
CA ARG A 17 -25.19 -27.76 -9.09
C ARG A 17 -23.84 -27.72 -8.39
N ARG A 18 -22.85 -27.10 -9.00
CA ARG A 18 -21.74 -26.53 -8.26
C ARG A 18 -21.99 -25.04 -8.12
N GLY A 19 -22.36 -24.66 -6.90
CA GLY A 19 -22.44 -23.26 -6.51
C GLY A 19 -21.10 -22.62 -6.80
N ASP A 20 -21.10 -21.74 -7.79
CA ASP A 20 -20.11 -20.69 -7.91
C ASP A 20 -20.37 -19.72 -6.77
N SER A 21 -19.88 -20.09 -5.58
CA SER A 21 -19.68 -19.15 -4.49
C SER A 21 -18.50 -18.27 -4.85
N SER A 22 -18.67 -17.44 -5.87
CA SER A 22 -17.84 -16.27 -6.08
C SER A 22 -18.05 -15.38 -4.87
N LEU A 23 -17.17 -15.55 -3.87
CA LEU A 23 -16.94 -14.54 -2.86
C LEU A 23 -16.73 -13.22 -3.61
N PRO A 24 -17.39 -12.12 -3.23
CA PRO A 24 -17.07 -10.84 -3.83
C PRO A 24 -15.58 -10.60 -3.64
N ASP A 25 -14.89 -10.29 -4.75
CA ASP A 25 -13.49 -9.86 -4.73
C ASP A 25 -13.34 -8.88 -3.58
N ALA A 26 -12.47 -9.23 -2.63
CA ALA A 26 -12.08 -8.30 -1.58
C ALA A 26 -11.67 -7.00 -2.29
N PRO A 27 -12.09 -5.82 -1.81
CA PRO A 27 -11.76 -4.57 -2.48
C PRO A 27 -10.24 -4.54 -2.67
N GLU A 28 -9.80 -4.49 -3.93
CA GLU A 28 -8.41 -4.26 -4.30
C GLU A 28 -7.96 -3.07 -3.46
N ARG A 29 -7.09 -3.32 -2.49
CA ARG A 29 -6.44 -2.24 -1.77
C ARG A 29 -5.73 -1.43 -2.85
N PRO A 30 -5.95 -0.11 -2.97
CA PRO A 30 -5.29 0.69 -3.99
C PRO A 30 -3.81 0.35 -3.95
N ALA A 31 -3.28 -0.10 -5.10
CA ALA A 31 -1.89 -0.50 -5.21
C ALA A 31 -1.06 0.64 -4.63
N ARG A 32 -0.34 0.38 -3.54
CA ARG A 32 0.45 1.42 -2.89
C ARG A 32 1.59 1.75 -3.84
N HIS A 33 1.73 3.02 -4.19
CA HIS A 33 2.71 3.49 -5.19
C HIS A 33 4.13 3.56 -4.61
N PHE A 34 4.69 2.42 -4.20
CA PHE A 34 6.07 2.33 -3.73
C PHE A 34 6.99 1.85 -4.86
N GLN A 35 8.11 2.55 -5.08
CA GLN A 35 9.06 2.27 -6.15
C GLN A 35 10.25 1.39 -5.71
N VAL A 36 10.80 0.64 -6.69
CA VAL A 36 11.92 -0.33 -6.60
C VAL A 36 13.28 0.33 -6.35
N GLY A 37 14.00 -0.12 -5.31
CA GLY A 37 15.47 -0.04 -5.20
C GLY A 37 16.01 -0.02 -3.76
N GLY A 38 17.13 -0.70 -3.55
CA GLY A 38 17.46 -1.35 -2.28
C GLY A 38 18.00 -0.49 -1.13
N ASP A 39 19.13 0.21 -1.28
CA ASP A 39 19.95 0.54 -0.09
C ASP A 39 19.79 1.98 0.42
N GLU A 40 19.97 3.00 -0.41
CA GLU A 40 19.86 4.41 0.03
C GLU A 40 18.44 4.75 0.52
N ARG A 41 17.40 4.23 -0.16
CA ARG A 41 16.02 4.32 0.32
C ARG A 41 15.85 3.75 1.72
N ARG A 42 16.46 2.59 1.97
CA ARG A 42 16.40 1.92 3.27
C ARG A 42 17.04 2.79 4.33
N GLU A 43 18.21 3.34 4.04
CA GLU A 43 18.93 4.25 4.93
C GLU A 43 18.08 5.47 5.30
N HIS A 44 17.43 6.12 4.31
CA HIS A 44 16.53 7.24 4.55
C HIS A 44 15.32 6.84 5.41
N LEU A 45 14.67 5.70 5.13
CA LEU A 45 13.54 5.22 5.91
C LEU A 45 13.93 4.81 7.32
N GLU A 46 15.12 4.25 7.52
CA GLU A 46 15.66 3.94 8.84
C GLU A 46 16.04 5.20 9.63
N ALA A 47 16.61 6.21 8.96
CA ALA A 47 16.87 7.50 9.57
C ALA A 47 15.57 8.15 10.04
N LEU A 48 14.54 8.17 9.19
CA LEU A 48 13.21 8.66 9.57
C LEU A 48 12.60 7.87 10.72
N ARG A 49 12.71 6.53 10.70
CA ARG A 49 12.25 5.65 11.79
C ARG A 49 12.84 6.07 13.14
N ARG A 50 14.15 6.33 13.18
CA ARG A 50 14.85 6.72 14.40
C ARG A 50 14.30 8.03 14.95
N VAL A 51 14.11 9.04 14.10
CA VAL A 51 13.58 10.35 14.53
C VAL A 51 12.11 10.25 14.96
N VAL A 52 11.26 9.53 14.22
CA VAL A 52 9.86 9.30 14.61
C VAL A 52 9.78 8.65 15.99
N CYS A 53 10.55 7.58 16.24
CA CYS A 53 10.56 6.91 17.54
C CYS A 53 11.16 7.76 18.67
N PHE A 54 12.06 8.70 18.34
CA PHE A 54 12.68 9.58 19.33
C PHE A 54 11.78 10.77 19.71
N GLU A 55 11.09 11.37 18.74
CA GLU A 55 10.31 12.60 18.93
C GLU A 55 8.82 12.38 19.22
N THR A 56 8.31 11.16 19.05
CA THR A 56 6.88 10.85 19.17
C THR A 56 6.64 9.56 19.94
N SER A 57 5.41 9.37 20.42
CA SER A 57 4.94 8.07 20.96
C SER A 57 4.62 7.04 19.88
N PHE A 58 4.82 7.38 18.59
CA PHE A 58 4.42 6.51 17.49
C PHE A 58 5.34 5.30 17.36
N ILE A 59 4.73 4.18 16.99
CA ILE A 59 5.46 2.96 16.67
C ILE A 59 5.81 3.02 15.18
N ALA A 60 7.11 2.94 14.87
CA ALA A 60 7.60 2.96 13.50
C ALA A 60 8.38 1.68 13.15
N ARG A 61 7.97 0.99 12.09
CA ARG A 61 8.57 -0.28 11.64
C ARG A 61 8.83 -0.25 10.13
N LEU A 62 10.06 -0.53 9.73
CA LEU A 62 10.37 -0.76 8.33
C LEU A 62 9.75 -2.09 7.88
N VAL A 63 8.99 -2.05 6.79
CA VAL A 63 8.37 -3.22 6.16
C VAL A 63 9.01 -3.41 4.80
N THR A 64 9.46 -4.64 4.52
CA THR A 64 10.08 -5.05 3.25
C THR A 64 9.27 -6.19 2.65
N TRP A 65 8.93 -6.11 1.37
CA TRP A 65 8.33 -7.23 0.62
C TRP A 65 9.43 -8.02 -0.08
N LEU A 66 9.46 -9.35 0.12
CA LEU A 66 10.54 -10.24 -0.36
C LEU A 66 10.70 -10.26 -1.88
N ASP A 67 9.67 -9.83 -2.60
CA ASP A 67 9.42 -10.07 -4.01
C ASP A 67 9.36 -8.79 -4.87
N ALA A 68 9.34 -7.60 -4.27
CA ALA A 68 9.08 -6.35 -4.99
C ALA A 68 10.12 -5.23 -4.81
N ASP A 69 11.22 -5.48 -4.07
CA ASP A 69 12.21 -4.45 -3.68
C ASP A 69 11.55 -3.15 -3.18
N SER A 70 10.37 -3.35 -2.60
CA SER A 70 9.42 -2.33 -2.19
C SER A 70 9.43 -2.32 -0.68
N MET A 71 9.75 -1.16 -0.13
CA MET A 71 9.84 -0.95 1.29
C MET A 71 9.17 0.35 1.68
N TYR A 72 8.58 0.34 2.86
CA TYR A 72 7.96 1.51 3.45
C TYR A 72 8.10 1.46 4.96
N LEU A 73 8.04 2.63 5.58
CA LEU A 73 7.97 2.76 7.02
C LEU A 73 6.50 2.79 7.45
N ARG A 74 6.04 1.74 8.12
CA ARG A 74 4.75 1.72 8.80
C ARG A 74 4.86 2.55 10.07
N VAL A 75 4.08 3.62 10.19
CA VAL A 75 3.99 4.45 11.39
C VAL A 75 2.58 4.33 11.95
N VAL A 76 2.46 4.01 13.24
CA VAL A 76 1.19 3.83 13.93
C VAL A 76 1.17 4.73 15.15
N ASN A 77 0.08 5.49 15.32
CA ASN A 77 -0.17 6.18 16.57
C ASN A 77 -0.58 5.15 17.63
N ALA A 78 0.28 4.90 18.63
CA ALA A 78 0.01 3.90 19.67
C ALA A 78 -1.20 4.27 20.54
N ASP A 79 -1.47 5.56 20.70
CA ASP A 79 -2.59 6.09 21.50
C ASP A 79 -3.93 6.03 20.73
N ALA A 80 -3.87 5.81 19.41
CA ALA A 80 -5.00 5.75 18.50
C ALA A 80 -4.69 4.80 17.34
N ALA A 81 -4.61 3.48 17.62
CA ALA A 81 -4.07 2.47 16.70
C ALA A 81 -4.74 2.38 15.32
N GLN A 82 -5.96 2.92 15.18
CA GLN A 82 -6.64 3.09 13.89
C GLN A 82 -5.98 4.14 12.98
N LEU A 83 -5.20 5.06 13.54
CA LEU A 83 -4.42 6.06 12.83
C LEU A 83 -3.03 5.50 12.54
N ALA A 84 -2.79 5.20 11.27
CA ALA A 84 -1.52 4.69 10.82
C ALA A 84 -1.28 5.05 9.36
N GLU A 85 -0.03 5.32 9.02
CA GLU A 85 0.41 5.63 7.67
C GLU A 85 1.58 4.77 7.23
N ASP A 86 1.70 4.63 5.92
CA ASP A 86 2.83 3.97 5.28
C ASP A 86 3.62 5.00 4.50
N ILE A 87 4.86 5.21 4.91
CA ILE A 87 5.74 6.23 4.35
C ILE A 87 6.73 5.58 3.40
N GLY A 88 6.66 5.95 2.13
CA GLY A 88 7.62 5.52 1.10
C GLY A 88 8.84 6.43 1.04
N CYS A 89 9.84 5.99 0.30
CA CYS A 89 10.96 6.82 -0.15
C CYS A 89 11.06 6.66 -1.67
N ARG A 90 11.20 7.77 -2.40
CA ARG A 90 11.27 7.80 -3.86
C ARG A 90 12.55 8.51 -4.28
N ALA A 91 13.24 7.95 -5.27
CA ALA A 91 14.32 8.65 -5.95
C ALA A 91 13.72 9.67 -6.92
N GLU A 92 14.23 10.89 -6.90
CA GLU A 92 13.81 11.99 -7.76
C GLU A 92 14.77 12.11 -8.97
N GLU A 93 14.34 12.80 -10.03
CA GLU A 93 15.11 12.92 -11.28
C GLU A 93 16.45 13.66 -11.11
N ASP A 94 16.56 14.50 -10.08
CA ASP A 94 17.76 15.27 -9.73
C ASP A 94 18.80 14.47 -8.93
N GLY A 95 18.53 13.18 -8.67
CA GLY A 95 19.37 12.32 -7.86
C GLY A 95 19.14 12.45 -6.35
N GLY A 96 18.19 13.29 -5.93
CA GLY A 96 17.72 13.36 -4.55
C GLY A 96 16.71 12.27 -4.21
N TYR A 97 16.28 12.27 -2.95
CA TYR A 97 15.23 11.39 -2.46
C TYR A 97 14.13 12.22 -1.78
N SER A 98 12.89 11.79 -1.91
CA SER A 98 11.75 12.35 -1.18
C SER A 98 11.02 11.28 -0.38
N PHE A 99 10.53 11.66 0.79
CA PHE A 99 9.54 10.85 1.49
C PHE A 99 8.18 11.05 0.82
N THR A 100 7.39 9.98 0.77
CA THR A 100 6.10 9.96 0.09
C THR A 100 5.03 9.37 0.98
N TRP A 101 3.82 9.90 0.86
CA TRP A 101 2.64 9.32 1.48
C TRP A 101 2.25 8.01 0.79
N SER A 102 1.40 7.22 1.45
CA SER A 102 0.86 5.98 0.89
C SER A 102 0.02 6.21 -0.38
N TRP A 103 -0.48 7.43 -0.57
CA TRP A 103 -1.20 7.89 -1.77
C TRP A 103 -0.30 8.56 -2.83
N GLY A 104 1.03 8.57 -2.64
CA GLY A 104 2.02 8.95 -3.66
C GLY A 104 2.49 10.40 -3.65
N ASP A 105 1.77 11.31 -2.97
CA ASP A 105 2.18 12.70 -2.83
C ASP A 105 3.50 12.82 -2.04
N PRO A 106 4.36 13.79 -2.37
CA PRO A 106 5.57 14.05 -1.60
C PRO A 106 5.23 14.64 -0.22
N ILE A 107 5.93 14.16 0.80
CA ILE A 107 5.99 14.77 2.14
C ILE A 107 7.02 15.89 2.12
N GLY A 108 8.18 15.62 1.52
CA GLY A 108 9.32 16.52 1.46
C GLY A 108 10.63 15.76 1.16
N PRO A 109 11.75 16.49 1.04
CA PRO A 109 13.08 15.91 0.84
C PRO A 109 13.46 14.91 1.94
N ALA A 110 14.20 13.86 1.59
CA ALA A 110 14.57 12.79 2.52
C ALA A 110 15.68 13.17 3.51
N ASP A 111 16.34 14.31 3.29
CA ASP A 111 17.29 14.94 4.21
C ASP A 111 16.60 15.87 5.23
N ASP A 112 15.35 16.29 4.99
CA ASP A 112 14.53 17.04 5.95
C ASP A 112 13.67 16.12 6.85
N LEU A 113 14.35 15.39 7.73
CA LEU A 113 13.71 14.48 8.68
C LEU A 113 12.70 15.19 9.59
N ASN A 114 13.02 16.42 10.03
CA ASN A 114 12.18 17.18 10.95
C ASN A 114 10.89 17.68 10.29
N GLY A 115 10.99 18.12 9.03
CA GLY A 115 9.83 18.46 8.21
C GLY A 115 8.92 17.25 8.02
N ALA A 116 9.50 16.10 7.69
CA ALA A 116 8.76 14.85 7.52
C ALA A 116 8.03 14.42 8.82
N VAL A 117 8.71 14.43 9.96
CA VAL A 117 8.10 14.09 11.26
C VAL A 117 6.96 15.04 11.61
N ARG A 118 7.11 16.34 11.36
CA ARG A 118 6.05 17.33 11.58
C ARG A 118 4.81 17.02 10.74
N ALA A 119 5.00 16.67 9.48
CA ALA A 119 3.92 16.29 8.59
C ALA A 119 3.22 15.00 9.07
N ILE A 120 3.99 13.97 9.43
CA ILE A 120 3.48 12.69 9.94
C ILE A 120 2.66 12.92 11.22
N ARG A 121 3.15 13.73 12.17
CA ARG A 121 2.42 14.08 13.39
C ARG A 121 1.09 14.75 13.10
N ARG A 122 1.04 15.63 12.09
CA ARG A 122 -0.19 16.32 11.71
C ARG A 122 -1.23 15.35 11.15
N VAL A 123 -0.81 14.41 10.30
CA VAL A 123 -1.71 13.41 9.69
C VAL A 123 -2.20 12.40 10.72
N LEU A 124 -1.32 11.94 11.60
CA LEU A 124 -1.62 10.94 12.63
C LEU A 124 -2.09 11.52 13.97
N ALA A 125 -2.37 12.82 14.03
CA ALA A 125 -2.94 13.43 15.22
C ALA A 125 -4.33 12.84 15.46
N SER A 126 -4.55 12.26 16.64
CA SER A 126 -5.90 12.04 17.12
C SER A 126 -6.53 13.41 17.37
N GLY A 127 -7.73 13.63 16.81
CA GLY A 127 -8.53 14.80 17.15
C GLY A 127 -8.67 14.88 18.67
N CYS A 128 -8.26 16.01 19.23
CA CYS A 128 -8.43 16.36 20.64
C CYS A 128 -9.91 16.47 21.01
#